data_AF-A0A6I0E419-F1
#
_entry.id   AF-A0A6I0E419-F1
#
_cell.length_a   1.000
_cell.length_b   1.000
_cell.length_c   1.000
_cell.angle_alpha   90.00
_cell.angle_beta   90.00
_cell.angle_gamma   90.00
#
_symmetry.space_group_name_H-M   'P 1'
#
loop_
_entity.id
_entity.type
_entity.pdbx_description
1 polymer ?
#
loop_
_entity_poly.entity_id
_entity_poly.type
_entity_poly.pdbx_seq_one_letter_code
_entity_poly.pdbx_strand_id
1 'polypeptide(L)'
;MSREGNVKVVTTHVLHEMKLRGEKIAMLTAYDYSMARILDAAGIDVLLVGDSASNVMAGHESTLPITLDQMIYHASSVMRAVKRALVVVDLPFGTYQGNSKLALNSAIRIMKESGADAVKLEGGAEIIDSVTRILSAGIPVMGHLGLTPQSIHKFGTYVVRAKEEAEAKKLVEDAHKLEEAGCFAIVLEKIPAKLGAQVASELKIPIIGIGAGSGVDGQVLVTHDMLGITQEFSPRFLRRYHNLFAEMTGSFQSYIKDVKSKDFPNEREQY
;
A
#
# COMPACT_ATOMS: atom_id res chain seq x y z
N MET A 1 -32.38 4.86 -19.48
CA MET A 1 -31.41 4.24 -18.57
C MET A 1 -30.07 4.91 -18.77
N SER A 2 -29.68 5.80 -17.85
CA SER A 2 -28.27 6.16 -17.58
C SER A 2 -28.26 7.00 -16.30
N ARG A 3 -28.35 6.33 -15.15
CA ARG A 3 -27.88 6.92 -13.89
C ARG A 3 -26.36 6.80 -13.92
N GLU A 4 -25.68 7.71 -14.62
CA GLU A 4 -24.29 8.02 -14.26
C GLU A 4 -24.38 8.76 -12.92
N GLY A 5 -24.44 7.98 -11.84
CA GLY A 5 -24.24 8.52 -10.51
C GLY A 5 -22.83 9.07 -10.43
N ASN A 6 -22.68 10.31 -9.98
CA ASN A 6 -21.38 10.90 -9.67
C ASN A 6 -20.51 9.86 -8.94
N VAL A 7 -19.43 9.42 -9.58
CA VAL A 7 -18.47 8.52 -8.94
C VAL A 7 -17.87 9.29 -7.78
N LYS A 8 -18.25 8.91 -6.55
CA LYS A 8 -17.79 9.60 -5.33
C LYS A 8 -16.32 9.27 -5.11
N VAL A 9 -15.45 10.18 -5.55
CA VAL A 9 -13.99 10.13 -5.35
C VAL A 9 -13.67 10.01 -3.86
N VAL A 10 -12.76 9.11 -3.51
CA VAL A 10 -12.27 8.93 -2.15
C VAL A 10 -11.18 9.95 -1.89
N THR A 11 -11.33 10.71 -0.81
CA THR A 11 -10.34 11.69 -0.35
C THR A 11 -9.94 11.36 1.09
N THR A 12 -8.89 12.02 1.59
CA THR A 12 -8.51 11.91 3.01
C THR A 12 -9.67 12.26 3.95
N HIS A 13 -10.52 13.21 3.56
CA HIS A 13 -11.73 13.55 4.30
C HIS A 13 -12.76 12.40 4.30
N VAL A 14 -13.00 11.76 3.16
CA VAL A 14 -13.90 10.60 3.05
C VAL A 14 -13.42 9.46 3.96
N LEU A 15 -12.11 9.18 4.01
CA LEU A 15 -11.56 8.15 4.90
C LEU A 15 -11.79 8.47 6.38
N HIS A 16 -11.63 9.73 6.77
CA HIS A 16 -11.97 10.18 8.12
C HIS A 16 -13.47 10.00 8.43
N GLU A 17 -14.36 10.35 7.49
CA GLU A 17 -15.80 10.10 7.66
C GLU A 17 -16.11 8.60 7.79
N MET A 18 -15.43 7.73 7.04
CA MET A 18 -15.60 6.28 7.13
C MET A 18 -15.29 5.79 8.54
N LYS A 19 -14.17 6.23 9.13
CA LYS A 19 -13.83 5.95 10.54
C LYS A 19 -14.94 6.41 11.49
N LEU A 20 -15.41 7.66 11.36
CA LEU A 20 -16.48 8.20 12.22
C LEU A 20 -17.78 7.39 12.12
N ARG A 21 -18.09 6.83 10.95
CA ARG A 21 -19.27 5.98 10.72
C ARG A 21 -19.04 4.50 11.06
N GLY A 22 -17.83 4.11 11.43
CA GLY A 22 -17.45 2.71 11.63
C GLY A 22 -17.40 1.87 10.34
N GLU A 23 -17.35 2.52 9.18
CA GLU A 23 -17.22 1.90 7.86
C GLU A 23 -15.75 1.54 7.62
N LYS A 24 -15.46 0.25 7.34
CA LYS A 24 -14.08 -0.21 7.19
C LYS A 24 -13.49 0.17 5.85
N ILE A 25 -12.26 0.68 5.88
CA ILE A 25 -11.52 1.11 4.68
C ILE A 25 -10.84 -0.11 4.03
N ALA A 26 -11.12 -0.34 2.75
CA ALA A 26 -10.45 -1.37 1.96
C ALA A 26 -9.28 -0.76 1.17
N MET A 27 -8.06 -1.24 1.43
CA MET A 27 -6.84 -0.81 0.76
C MET A 27 -6.12 -1.99 0.12
N LEU A 28 -5.64 -1.82 -1.10
CA LEU A 28 -4.85 -2.84 -1.81
C LEU A 28 -3.71 -2.19 -2.57
N THR A 29 -2.62 -2.94 -2.81
CA THR A 29 -1.51 -2.41 -3.60
C THR A 29 -1.81 -2.43 -5.10
N ALA A 30 -1.31 -1.46 -5.85
CA ALA A 30 -1.42 -1.42 -7.30
C ALA A 30 -0.13 -0.85 -7.90
N TYR A 31 0.33 -1.42 -9.02
CA TYR A 31 1.62 -1.05 -9.62
C TYR A 31 1.53 -0.79 -11.13
N ASP A 32 0.40 -1.11 -11.76
CA ASP A 32 0.21 -0.95 -13.20
C ASP A 32 -1.23 -0.53 -13.54
N TYR A 33 -1.40 -0.09 -14.78
CA TYR A 33 -2.66 0.40 -15.31
C TYR A 33 -3.78 -0.65 -15.31
N SER A 34 -3.49 -1.87 -15.73
CA SER A 34 -4.50 -2.92 -15.92
C SER A 34 -5.05 -3.39 -14.58
N MET A 35 -4.18 -3.66 -13.62
CA MET A 35 -4.58 -4.04 -12.27
C MET A 35 -5.33 -2.90 -11.58
N ALA A 36 -4.83 -1.66 -11.65
CA ALA A 36 -5.48 -0.51 -11.05
C ALA A 36 -6.89 -0.27 -11.58
N ARG A 37 -7.14 -0.48 -12.89
CA ARG A 37 -8.49 -0.41 -13.46
C ARG A 37 -9.45 -1.42 -12.86
N ILE A 38 -8.99 -2.65 -12.65
CA ILE A 38 -9.81 -3.72 -12.06
C ILE A 38 -10.12 -3.39 -10.61
N LEU A 39 -9.11 -2.96 -9.84
CA LEU A 39 -9.27 -2.63 -8.42
C LEU A 39 -10.18 -1.42 -8.20
N ASP A 40 -10.03 -0.35 -8.99
CA ASP A 40 -10.88 0.85 -8.92
C ASP A 40 -12.34 0.52 -9.28
N ALA A 41 -12.55 -0.28 -10.34
CA ALA A 41 -13.88 -0.74 -10.73
C ALA A 41 -14.53 -1.68 -9.70
N ALA A 42 -13.73 -2.43 -8.95
CA ALA A 42 -14.18 -3.27 -7.84
C ALA A 42 -14.57 -2.46 -6.58
N GLY A 43 -14.28 -1.15 -6.55
CA GLY A 43 -14.66 -0.27 -5.45
C GLY A 43 -13.67 -0.22 -4.29
N ILE A 44 -12.39 -0.57 -4.52
CA ILE A 44 -11.34 -0.38 -3.51
C ILE A 44 -11.23 1.12 -3.16
N ASP A 45 -11.08 1.44 -1.88
CA ASP A 45 -11.08 2.83 -1.40
C ASP A 45 -9.73 3.50 -1.57
N VAL A 46 -8.65 2.75 -1.31
CA VAL A 46 -7.27 3.24 -1.38
C VAL A 46 -6.41 2.29 -2.18
N LEU A 47 -5.73 2.81 -3.20
CA LEU A 47 -4.68 2.08 -3.92
C LEU A 47 -3.31 2.53 -3.44
N LEU A 48 -2.52 1.57 -2.95
CA LEU A 48 -1.15 1.82 -2.52
C LEU A 48 -0.16 1.44 -3.62
N VAL A 49 0.55 2.43 -4.14
CA VAL A 49 1.77 2.19 -4.91
C VAL A 49 2.90 2.02 -3.90
N GLY A 50 3.01 0.80 -3.39
CA GLY A 50 3.94 0.48 -2.30
C GLY A 50 5.32 0.07 -2.80
N ASP A 51 6.34 0.31 -1.98
CA ASP A 51 7.72 -0.13 -2.26
C ASP A 51 7.87 -1.66 -2.31
N SER A 52 6.88 -2.40 -1.80
CA SER A 52 6.63 -3.83 -2.07
C SER A 52 6.70 -4.23 -3.55
N ALA A 53 6.53 -3.28 -4.49
CA ALA A 53 6.82 -3.48 -5.92
C ALA A 53 8.25 -4.01 -6.16
N SER A 54 9.22 -3.63 -5.31
CA SER A 54 10.58 -4.15 -5.36
C SER A 54 10.62 -5.68 -5.35
N ASN A 55 9.78 -6.30 -4.51
CA ASN A 55 9.68 -7.74 -4.40
C ASN A 55 8.81 -8.33 -5.51
N VAL A 56 7.55 -7.87 -5.62
CA VAL A 56 6.54 -8.57 -6.44
C VAL A 56 6.58 -8.18 -7.92
N MET A 57 7.17 -7.03 -8.26
CA MET A 57 7.32 -6.57 -9.65
C MET A 57 8.76 -6.72 -10.15
N ALA A 58 9.75 -6.41 -9.30
CA ALA A 58 11.16 -6.40 -9.69
C ALA A 58 11.97 -7.62 -9.21
N GLY A 59 11.39 -8.49 -8.37
CA GLY A 59 12.05 -9.73 -7.92
C GLY A 59 13.24 -9.51 -6.97
N HIS A 60 13.37 -8.34 -6.36
CA HIS A 60 14.37 -8.10 -5.32
C HIS A 60 14.03 -8.83 -4.02
N GLU A 61 15.05 -9.15 -3.22
CA GLU A 61 14.87 -9.82 -1.92
C GLU A 61 14.32 -8.87 -0.83
N SER A 62 14.44 -7.56 -1.01
CA SER A 62 13.95 -6.54 -0.07
C SER A 62 13.39 -5.32 -0.82
N THR A 63 12.78 -4.40 -0.09
CA THR A 63 12.27 -3.14 -0.65
C THR A 63 13.35 -2.07 -0.84
N LEU A 64 14.55 -2.27 -0.29
CA LEU A 64 15.64 -1.28 -0.32
C LEU A 64 16.11 -0.85 -1.72
N PRO A 65 16.19 -1.75 -2.74
CA PRO A 65 16.74 -1.37 -4.04
C PRO A 65 15.82 -0.48 -4.88
N ILE A 66 14.51 -0.42 -4.57
CA ILE A 66 13.57 0.34 -5.40
C ILE A 66 13.85 1.83 -5.32
N THR A 67 13.90 2.46 -6.48
CA THR A 67 14.26 3.87 -6.64
C THR A 67 13.04 4.78 -6.68
N LEU A 68 13.24 6.06 -6.42
CA LEU A 68 12.19 7.07 -6.57
C LEU A 68 11.60 7.10 -7.99
N ASP A 69 12.43 6.92 -9.02
CA ASP A 69 11.98 6.94 -10.41
C ASP A 69 11.09 5.72 -10.75
N GLN A 70 11.40 4.55 -10.18
CA GLN A 70 10.54 3.37 -10.30
C GLN A 70 9.21 3.56 -9.59
N MET A 71 9.21 4.18 -8.40
CA MET A 71 7.96 4.53 -7.69
C MET A 71 7.10 5.48 -8.52
N ILE A 72 7.71 6.52 -9.11
CA ILE A 72 7.03 7.47 -9.99
C ILE A 72 6.47 6.77 -11.23
N TYR A 73 7.20 5.84 -11.84
CA TYR A 73 6.74 5.07 -13.00
C TYR A 73 5.50 4.24 -12.69
N HIS A 74 5.51 3.47 -11.59
CA HIS A 74 4.36 2.68 -11.17
C HIS A 74 3.17 3.58 -10.82
N ALA A 75 3.41 4.66 -10.07
CA ALA A 75 2.36 5.60 -9.70
C ALA A 75 1.71 6.27 -10.92
N SER A 76 2.52 6.70 -11.89
CA SER A 76 2.02 7.28 -13.14
C SER A 76 1.14 6.29 -13.93
N SER A 77 1.47 4.99 -13.87
CA SER A 77 0.70 3.94 -14.53
C SER A 77 -0.66 3.73 -13.83
N VAL A 78 -0.67 3.73 -12.50
CA VAL A 78 -1.89 3.63 -11.68
C VAL A 78 -2.77 4.87 -11.85
N MET A 79 -2.22 6.07 -11.82
CA MET A 79 -2.99 7.32 -11.95
C MET A 79 -3.72 7.45 -13.29
N ARG A 80 -3.20 6.85 -14.37
CA ARG A 80 -3.92 6.80 -15.67
C ARG A 80 -5.17 5.91 -15.65
N ALA A 81 -5.28 5.02 -14.67
CA ALA A 81 -6.37 4.04 -14.56
C ALA A 81 -7.49 4.49 -13.61
N VAL A 82 -7.12 5.12 -12.50
CA VAL A 82 -8.00 5.36 -11.35
C VAL A 82 -8.99 6.49 -11.63
N LYS A 83 -10.25 6.27 -11.24
CA LYS A 83 -11.32 7.28 -11.30
C LYS A 83 -11.92 7.61 -9.94
N ARG A 84 -11.83 6.71 -8.96
CA ARG A 84 -12.46 6.84 -7.65
C ARG A 84 -11.47 6.78 -6.49
N ALA A 85 -10.64 5.73 -6.43
CA ALA A 85 -9.82 5.42 -5.27
C ALA A 85 -8.81 6.53 -4.95
N LEU A 86 -8.47 6.69 -3.67
CA LEU A 86 -7.35 7.53 -3.24
C LEU A 86 -6.05 6.80 -3.55
N VAL A 87 -5.13 7.43 -4.29
CA VAL A 87 -3.83 6.84 -4.61
C VAL A 87 -2.74 7.37 -3.67
N VAL A 88 -2.16 6.45 -2.90
CA VAL A 88 -1.06 6.73 -1.96
C VAL A 88 0.21 6.10 -2.51
N VAL A 89 1.32 6.83 -2.50
CA VAL A 89 2.62 6.35 -3.01
C VAL A 89 3.66 6.33 -1.89
N ASP A 90 4.37 5.22 -1.76
CA ASP A 90 5.49 5.14 -0.82
C ASP A 90 6.67 6.04 -1.24
N LEU A 91 7.24 6.75 -0.28
CA LEU A 91 8.61 7.24 -0.44
C LEU A 91 9.58 6.06 -0.20
N PRO A 92 10.43 5.71 -1.17
CA PRO A 92 11.34 4.58 -1.00
C PRO A 92 12.49 4.94 -0.06
N PHE A 93 13.19 3.91 0.42
CA PHE A 93 14.33 4.06 1.33
C PHE A 93 15.39 5.04 0.78
N GLY A 94 15.94 5.87 1.68
CA GLY A 94 16.98 6.86 1.37
C GLY A 94 16.44 8.18 0.83
N THR A 95 15.14 8.31 0.61
CA THR A 95 14.53 9.52 0.01
C THR A 95 13.93 10.49 1.01
N TYR A 96 13.84 10.12 2.29
CA TYR A 96 13.22 10.94 3.33
C TYR A 96 13.83 10.82 4.73
N GLN A 97 14.59 9.76 5.00
CA GLN A 97 15.19 9.54 6.32
C GLN A 97 16.33 10.54 6.58
N GLY A 98 16.30 11.21 7.73
CA GLY A 98 17.40 12.07 8.19
C GLY A 98 17.62 13.38 7.42
N ASN A 99 16.85 13.66 6.36
CA ASN A 99 16.95 14.91 5.59
C ASN A 99 15.57 15.38 5.13
N SER A 100 14.96 16.29 5.89
CA SER A 100 13.62 16.81 5.61
C SER A 100 13.52 17.59 4.29
N LYS A 101 14.61 18.23 3.83
CA LYS A 101 14.63 18.91 2.53
C LYS A 101 14.60 17.90 1.37
N LEU A 102 15.36 16.81 1.49
CA LEU A 102 15.29 15.72 0.52
C LEU A 102 13.91 15.07 0.53
N ALA A 103 13.33 14.82 1.72
CA ALA A 103 11.98 14.28 1.87
C ALA A 103 10.94 15.11 1.11
N LEU A 104 10.98 16.43 1.27
CA LEU A 104 10.09 17.34 0.54
C LEU A 104 10.31 17.27 -0.97
N ASN A 105 11.56 17.31 -1.43
CA ASN A 105 11.86 17.22 -2.86
C ASN A 105 11.35 15.90 -3.46
N SER A 106 11.57 14.78 -2.79
CA SER A 106 11.11 13.45 -3.21
C SER A 106 9.58 13.37 -3.26
N ALA A 107 8.89 13.88 -2.24
CA ALA A 107 7.43 13.95 -2.21
C ALA A 107 6.90 14.83 -3.35
N ILE A 108 7.47 16.02 -3.58
CA ILE A 108 7.08 16.91 -4.69
C ILE A 108 7.25 16.20 -6.04
N ARG A 109 8.36 15.46 -6.24
CA ARG A 109 8.57 14.68 -7.46
C ARG A 109 7.47 13.64 -7.68
N ILE A 110 7.15 12.84 -6.65
CA ILE A 110 6.04 11.89 -6.70
C ILE A 110 4.75 12.59 -7.10
N MET A 111 4.36 13.64 -6.39
CA MET A 111 3.09 14.34 -6.63
C MET A 111 3.04 14.93 -8.05
N LYS A 112 4.09 15.62 -8.48
CA LYS A 112 4.11 16.33 -9.77
C LYS A 112 4.24 15.40 -10.97
N GLU A 113 5.06 14.36 -10.88
CA GLU A 113 5.39 13.51 -12.01
C GLU A 113 4.36 12.38 -12.19
N SER A 114 3.73 11.91 -11.10
CA SER A 114 2.72 10.84 -11.17
C SER A 114 1.27 11.33 -11.11
N GLY A 115 1.01 12.45 -10.42
CA GLY A 115 -0.35 12.92 -10.12
C GLY A 115 -1.02 12.24 -8.92
N ALA A 116 -0.28 11.48 -8.12
CA ALA A 116 -0.81 10.84 -6.91
C ALA A 116 -1.43 11.83 -5.91
N ASP A 117 -2.29 11.32 -5.02
CA ASP A 117 -3.04 12.15 -4.07
C ASP A 117 -2.33 12.33 -2.73
N ALA A 118 -1.46 11.39 -2.35
CA ALA A 118 -0.80 11.36 -1.06
C ALA A 118 0.48 10.52 -1.08
N VAL A 119 1.29 10.67 -0.02
CA VAL A 119 2.51 9.88 0.19
C VAL A 119 2.46 9.07 1.48
N LYS A 120 3.16 7.92 1.52
CA LYS A 120 3.37 7.11 2.73
C LYS A 120 4.85 7.08 3.12
N LEU A 121 5.13 7.23 4.42
CA LEU A 121 6.47 7.21 4.99
C LEU A 121 6.55 6.25 6.17
N GLU A 122 7.64 5.49 6.27
CA GLU A 122 7.91 4.59 7.40
C GLU A 122 8.77 5.26 8.47
N GLY A 123 8.31 5.18 9.73
CA GLY A 123 9.04 5.70 10.88
C GLY A 123 8.14 6.46 11.87
N GLY A 124 8.62 6.59 13.09
CA GLY A 124 7.96 7.33 14.16
C GLY A 124 8.61 8.69 14.41
N ALA A 125 8.95 8.98 15.67
CA ALA A 125 9.60 10.23 16.09
C ALA A 125 10.81 10.62 15.22
N GLU A 126 11.57 9.65 14.72
CA GLU A 126 12.79 9.87 13.93
C GLU A 126 12.57 10.53 12.55
N ILE A 127 11.34 10.56 12.02
CA ILE A 127 11.02 11.16 10.71
C ILE A 127 10.08 12.36 10.80
N ILE A 128 9.75 12.83 12.01
CA ILE A 128 8.76 13.90 12.22
C ILE A 128 9.16 15.20 11.51
N ASP A 129 10.44 15.53 11.45
CA ASP A 129 10.93 16.69 10.70
C ASP A 129 10.62 16.57 9.20
N SER A 130 10.75 15.36 8.64
CA SER A 130 10.42 15.08 7.23
C SER A 130 8.92 15.16 6.99
N VAL A 131 8.11 14.55 7.85
CA VAL A 131 6.64 14.62 7.81
C VAL A 131 6.16 16.06 7.86
N THR A 132 6.60 16.83 8.86
CA THR A 132 6.24 18.25 9.04
C THR A 132 6.60 19.07 7.82
N ARG A 133 7.78 18.86 7.24
CA ARG A 133 8.20 19.58 6.03
C ARG A 133 7.33 19.24 4.83
N ILE A 134 6.99 17.97 4.61
CA ILE A 134 6.12 17.54 3.51
C ILE A 134 4.72 18.14 3.68
N LEU A 135 4.15 18.06 4.88
CA LEU A 135 2.83 18.62 5.19
C LEU A 135 2.79 20.14 4.98
N SER A 136 3.88 20.87 5.28
CA SER A 136 3.96 22.32 5.04
C SER A 136 3.83 22.73 3.57
N ALA A 137 4.02 21.79 2.62
CA ALA A 137 3.80 22.00 1.20
C ALA A 137 2.39 21.59 0.72
N GLY A 138 1.50 21.20 1.64
CA GLY A 138 0.13 20.77 1.33
C GLY A 138 0.02 19.34 0.81
N ILE A 139 1.05 18.51 0.96
CA ILE A 139 1.05 17.10 0.52
C ILE A 139 0.52 16.22 1.66
N PRO A 140 -0.59 15.49 1.48
CA PRO A 140 -1.10 14.58 2.51
C PRO A 140 -0.14 13.43 2.80
N VAL A 141 0.07 13.13 4.09
CA VAL A 141 0.97 12.07 4.55
C VAL A 141 0.22 10.97 5.29
N MET A 142 0.45 9.73 4.88
CA MET A 142 0.11 8.53 5.63
C MET A 142 1.36 8.03 6.38
N GLY A 143 1.26 7.83 7.68
CA GLY A 143 2.35 7.24 8.47
C GLY A 143 2.40 5.72 8.33
N HIS A 144 3.54 5.11 8.65
CA HIS A 144 3.68 3.65 8.76
C HIS A 144 4.54 3.29 9.97
N LEU A 145 3.94 2.55 10.92
CA LEU A 145 4.56 2.04 12.15
C LEU A 145 4.42 0.51 12.27
N GLY A 146 5.13 -0.07 13.22
CA GLY A 146 5.18 -1.51 13.45
C GLY A 146 6.43 -2.11 12.81
N LEU A 147 6.26 -3.17 12.00
CA LEU A 147 7.34 -3.62 11.14
C LEU A 147 7.45 -2.68 9.94
N THR A 148 8.57 -1.97 9.83
CA THR A 148 8.89 -1.11 8.70
C THR A 148 9.96 -1.79 7.82
N PRO A 149 9.58 -2.41 6.68
CA PRO A 149 10.48 -3.18 5.83
C PRO A 149 11.75 -2.44 5.39
N GLN A 150 11.70 -1.11 5.24
CA GLN A 150 12.89 -0.32 4.89
C GLN A 150 13.96 -0.32 5.99
N SER A 151 13.60 -0.72 7.21
CA SER A 151 14.52 -0.88 8.34
C SER A 151 14.96 -2.34 8.55
N ILE A 152 14.83 -3.21 7.55
CA ILE A 152 15.13 -4.65 7.69
C ILE A 152 16.53 -4.93 8.24
N HIS A 153 17.57 -4.20 7.81
CA HIS A 153 18.93 -4.38 8.32
C HIS A 153 19.13 -3.86 9.75
N LYS A 154 18.32 -2.90 10.19
CA LYS A 154 18.31 -2.44 11.60
C LYS A 154 17.69 -3.49 12.52
N PHE A 155 16.68 -4.21 12.04
CA PHE A 155 15.92 -5.18 12.84
C PHE A 155 16.35 -6.63 12.65
N GLY A 156 17.07 -6.93 11.57
CA GLY A 156 17.60 -8.26 11.25
C GLY A 156 16.56 -9.32 10.87
N THR A 157 15.26 -9.05 11.02
CA THR A 157 14.18 -10.02 10.74
C THR A 157 12.83 -9.34 10.42
N TYR A 158 11.93 -10.07 9.75
CA TYR A 158 10.54 -9.65 9.48
C TYR A 158 9.54 -10.10 10.57
N VAL A 159 9.98 -10.26 11.82
CA VAL A 159 9.15 -10.77 12.91
C VAL A 159 8.17 -9.72 13.43
N VAL A 160 7.12 -10.19 14.11
CA VAL A 160 6.13 -9.36 14.79
C VAL A 160 6.81 -8.40 15.77
N ARG A 161 6.43 -7.12 15.71
CA ARG A 161 6.97 -6.02 16.52
C ARG A 161 6.07 -5.69 17.70
N ALA A 162 6.59 -4.90 18.64
CA ALA A 162 5.83 -4.40 19.78
C ALA A 162 5.22 -5.51 20.66
N LYS A 163 5.99 -6.59 20.86
CA LYS A 163 5.65 -7.65 21.82
C LYS A 163 5.99 -7.26 23.26
N GLU A 164 7.11 -6.55 23.41
CA GLU A 164 7.57 -6.03 24.70
C GLU A 164 6.87 -4.72 25.02
N GLU A 165 6.58 -4.49 26.31
CA GLU A 165 5.83 -3.33 26.79
C GLU A 165 6.48 -2.00 26.37
N ALA A 166 7.82 -1.93 26.42
CA ALA A 166 8.56 -0.73 26.00
C ALA A 166 8.40 -0.42 24.51
N GLU A 167 8.43 -1.45 23.64
CA GLU A 167 8.21 -1.27 22.20
C GLU A 167 6.76 -0.89 21.90
N ALA A 168 5.79 -1.49 22.60
CA ALA A 168 4.38 -1.16 22.47
C ALA A 168 4.11 0.30 22.89
N LYS A 169 4.67 0.74 24.02
CA LYS A 169 4.58 2.12 24.47
C LYS A 169 5.17 3.10 23.47
N LYS A 170 6.38 2.80 22.94
CA LYS A 170 7.00 3.62 21.89
C LYS A 170 6.11 3.73 20.65
N LEU A 171 5.50 2.63 20.22
CA LEU A 171 4.62 2.63 19.05
C LEU A 171 3.40 3.53 19.26
N VAL A 172 2.77 3.48 20.44
CA VAL A 172 1.64 4.37 20.79
C VAL A 172 2.10 5.83 20.79
N GLU A 173 3.23 6.14 21.43
CA GLU A 173 3.80 7.50 21.45
C GLU A 173 4.12 8.01 20.03
N ASP A 174 4.70 7.16 19.17
CA ASP A 174 5.00 7.51 17.79
C ASP A 174 3.71 7.71 16.96
N ALA A 175 2.66 6.94 17.23
CA ALA A 175 1.38 7.10 16.56
C ALA A 175 0.75 8.46 16.89
N HIS A 176 0.73 8.84 18.18
CA HIS A 176 0.28 10.17 18.61
C HIS A 176 1.11 11.28 17.99
N LYS A 177 2.44 11.17 17.93
CA LYS A 177 3.30 12.17 17.27
C LYS A 177 2.99 12.32 15.78
N LEU A 178 2.72 11.22 15.07
CA LEU A 178 2.34 11.29 13.66
C LEU A 178 0.98 11.94 13.46
N GLU A 179 0.00 11.65 14.32
CA GLU A 179 -1.30 12.34 14.30
C GLU A 179 -1.16 13.83 14.60
N GLU A 180 -0.43 14.19 15.67
CA GLU A 180 -0.16 15.58 16.05
C GLU A 180 0.57 16.36 14.96
N ALA A 181 1.51 15.72 14.25
CA ALA A 181 2.19 16.32 13.11
C ALA A 181 1.25 16.62 11.93
N GLY A 182 0.13 15.88 11.79
CA GLY A 182 -0.88 16.08 10.77
C GLY A 182 -1.00 14.96 9.73
N CYS A 183 -0.48 13.76 10.00
CA CYS A 183 -0.75 12.59 9.15
C CYS A 183 -2.27 12.33 9.07
N PHE A 184 -2.79 12.02 7.88
CA PHE A 184 -4.23 11.78 7.71
C PHE A 184 -4.66 10.35 8.03
N ALA A 185 -3.71 9.41 8.08
CA ALA A 185 -3.92 8.00 8.42
C ALA A 185 -2.58 7.36 8.81
N ILE A 186 -2.62 6.20 9.47
CA ILE A 186 -1.42 5.43 9.82
C ILE A 186 -1.61 3.95 9.48
N VAL A 187 -0.64 3.35 8.81
CA VAL A 187 -0.53 1.90 8.66
C VAL A 187 0.16 1.30 9.90
N LEU A 188 -0.41 0.23 10.43
CA LEU A 188 0.20 -0.61 11.46
C LEU A 188 0.49 -2.00 10.89
N GLU A 189 1.77 -2.36 10.79
CA GLU A 189 2.20 -3.65 10.24
C GLU A 189 2.73 -4.61 11.30
N LYS A 190 2.23 -5.85 11.28
CA LYS A 190 2.67 -6.99 12.12
C LYS A 190 2.88 -6.63 13.59
N ILE A 191 1.82 -6.17 14.24
CA ILE A 191 1.77 -5.89 15.68
C ILE A 191 0.70 -6.74 16.37
N PRO A 192 0.72 -6.90 17.71
CA PRO A 192 -0.36 -7.57 18.43
C PRO A 192 -1.73 -6.92 18.18
N ALA A 193 -2.74 -7.74 17.95
CA ALA A 193 -4.10 -7.26 17.64
C ALA A 193 -4.70 -6.35 18.71
N LYS A 194 -4.40 -6.61 19.99
CA LYS A 194 -4.83 -5.75 21.10
C LYS A 194 -4.23 -4.35 21.02
N LEU A 195 -2.95 -4.25 20.62
CA LEU A 195 -2.27 -2.98 20.44
C LEU A 195 -2.82 -2.21 19.23
N GLY A 196 -3.09 -2.91 18.12
CA GLY A 196 -3.75 -2.30 16.96
C GLY A 196 -5.12 -1.71 17.30
N ALA A 197 -5.94 -2.45 18.06
CA ALA A 197 -7.23 -1.96 18.55
C ALA A 197 -7.10 -0.77 19.51
N GLN A 198 -6.10 -0.81 20.40
CA GLN A 198 -5.81 0.31 21.31
C GLN A 198 -5.49 1.58 20.53
N VAL A 199 -4.50 1.54 19.62
CA VAL A 199 -4.10 2.71 18.81
C VAL A 199 -5.28 3.23 17.99
N ALA A 200 -6.07 2.35 17.37
CA ALA A 200 -7.25 2.74 16.61
C ALA A 200 -8.31 3.47 17.46
N SER A 201 -8.45 3.10 18.74
CA SER A 201 -9.38 3.74 19.67
C SER A 201 -8.87 5.07 20.24
N GLU A 202 -7.56 5.26 20.34
CA GLU A 202 -6.95 6.47 20.88
C GLU A 202 -6.86 7.59 19.85
N LEU A 203 -6.56 7.25 18.59
CA LEU A 203 -6.37 8.23 17.51
C LEU A 203 -7.69 8.57 16.81
N LYS A 204 -7.81 9.82 16.35
CA LYS A 204 -8.92 10.34 15.55
C LYS A 204 -8.77 10.00 14.08
N ILE A 205 -7.54 9.87 13.58
CA ILE A 205 -7.27 9.51 12.18
C ILE A 205 -7.42 8.01 11.93
N PRO A 206 -7.78 7.58 10.70
CA PRO A 206 -7.84 6.17 10.31
C PRO A 206 -6.57 5.38 10.55
N ILE A 207 -6.72 4.20 11.14
CA ILE A 207 -5.67 3.19 11.29
C ILE A 207 -5.92 2.03 10.32
N ILE A 208 -4.94 1.76 9.46
CA ILE A 208 -4.99 0.67 8.47
C ILE A 208 -4.08 -0.46 8.92
N GLY A 209 -4.63 -1.66 9.08
CA GLY A 209 -3.85 -2.82 9.54
C GLY A 209 -3.32 -3.68 8.40
N ILE A 210 -2.14 -4.24 8.60
CA ILE A 210 -1.65 -5.42 7.87
C ILE A 210 -1.01 -6.37 8.88
N GLY A 211 -1.77 -7.39 9.28
CA GLY A 211 -1.37 -8.23 10.42
C GLY A 211 -1.42 -7.51 11.78
N ALA A 212 -2.30 -6.51 11.92
CA ALA A 212 -2.57 -5.79 13.17
C ALA A 212 -3.93 -6.14 13.82
N GLY A 213 -4.60 -7.19 13.34
CA GLY A 213 -5.92 -7.60 13.79
C GLY A 213 -7.07 -6.79 13.17
N SER A 214 -8.31 -7.14 13.51
CA SER A 214 -9.53 -6.53 12.95
C SER A 214 -10.05 -5.31 13.73
N GLY A 215 -9.42 -4.97 14.85
CA GLY A 215 -9.82 -3.84 15.70
C GLY A 215 -9.45 -2.45 15.16
N VAL A 216 -8.83 -2.39 13.98
CA VAL A 216 -8.42 -1.16 13.27
C VAL A 216 -9.49 -0.69 12.28
N ASP A 217 -9.32 0.50 11.70
CA ASP A 217 -10.32 1.17 10.85
C ASP A 217 -10.33 0.68 9.39
N GLY A 218 -9.25 0.05 8.94
CA GLY A 218 -9.17 -0.54 7.60
C GLY A 218 -8.10 -1.62 7.50
N GLN A 219 -7.99 -2.23 6.33
CA GLN A 219 -6.99 -3.28 6.07
C GLN A 219 -6.27 -3.05 4.75
N VAL A 220 -4.99 -3.38 4.71
CA VAL A 220 -4.19 -3.42 3.48
C VAL A 220 -3.55 -4.80 3.28
N LEU A 221 -3.52 -5.25 2.02
CA LEU A 221 -2.74 -6.40 1.58
C LEU A 221 -2.01 -6.07 0.28
N VAL A 222 -0.89 -6.76 0.06
CA VAL A 222 -0.24 -6.80 -1.25
C VAL A 222 -1.13 -7.61 -2.19
N THR A 223 -1.57 -7.00 -3.30
CA THR A 223 -2.54 -7.60 -4.22
C THR A 223 -2.05 -8.92 -4.82
N HIS A 224 -0.75 -9.01 -5.13
CA HIS A 224 -0.15 -10.23 -5.68
C HIS A 224 -0.22 -11.41 -4.71
N ASP A 225 0.00 -11.14 -3.42
CA ASP A 225 -0.07 -12.15 -2.37
C ASP A 225 -1.52 -12.57 -2.11
N MET A 226 -2.44 -11.59 -2.04
CA MET A 226 -3.88 -11.82 -1.84
C MET A 226 -4.49 -12.66 -2.98
N LEU A 227 -4.06 -12.43 -4.22
CA LEU A 227 -4.52 -13.19 -5.40
C LEU A 227 -3.80 -14.54 -5.56
N GLY A 228 -2.79 -14.84 -4.73
CA GLY A 228 -2.02 -16.07 -4.84
C GLY A 228 -1.19 -16.14 -6.12
N ILE A 229 -0.70 -15.01 -6.62
CA ILE A 229 0.32 -14.98 -7.68
C ILE A 229 1.67 -15.35 -7.06
N THR A 230 2.03 -14.71 -5.95
CA THR A 230 3.19 -15.07 -5.14
C THR A 230 2.86 -16.26 -4.23
N GLN A 231 3.62 -17.35 -4.33
CA GLN A 231 3.37 -18.56 -3.54
C GLN A 231 4.36 -18.77 -2.38
N GLU A 232 5.59 -18.26 -2.51
CA GLU A 232 6.67 -18.44 -1.54
C GLU A 232 6.46 -17.65 -0.24
N PHE A 233 5.68 -16.57 -0.31
CA PHE A 233 5.30 -15.76 0.84
C PHE A 233 3.92 -16.18 1.37
N SER A 234 3.87 -16.63 2.63
CA SER A 234 2.63 -17.06 3.28
C SER A 234 2.61 -16.71 4.78
N PRO A 235 2.64 -15.42 5.14
CA PRO A 235 2.58 -15.02 6.54
C PRO A 235 1.19 -15.31 7.13
N ARG A 236 1.12 -15.48 8.46
CA ARG A 236 -0.14 -15.83 9.16
C ARG A 236 -1.30 -14.85 8.95
N PHE A 237 -1.02 -13.59 8.61
CA PHE A 237 -2.06 -12.58 8.40
C PHE A 237 -2.62 -12.56 6.97
N LEU A 238 -1.98 -13.23 6.02
CA LEU A 238 -2.39 -13.23 4.62
C LEU A 238 -3.58 -14.18 4.44
N ARG A 239 -4.66 -13.66 3.86
CA ARG A 239 -5.72 -14.48 3.26
C ARG A 239 -5.56 -14.45 1.75
N ARG A 240 -5.43 -15.64 1.15
CA ARG A 240 -5.52 -15.80 -0.30
C ARG A 240 -6.98 -15.93 -0.70
N TYR A 241 -7.42 -15.08 -1.60
CA TYR A 241 -8.79 -15.10 -2.14
C TYR A 241 -8.86 -15.93 -3.43
N HIS A 242 -7.73 -16.10 -4.11
CA HIS A 242 -7.57 -16.96 -5.29
C HIS A 242 -6.18 -17.61 -5.32
N ASN A 243 -5.97 -18.51 -6.29
CA ASN A 243 -4.66 -19.07 -6.63
C ASN A 243 -4.36 -18.79 -8.11
N LEU A 244 -4.10 -17.52 -8.43
CA LEU A 244 -3.85 -17.12 -9.81
C LEU A 244 -2.57 -17.73 -10.38
N PHE A 245 -1.59 -18.11 -9.55
CA PHE A 245 -0.42 -18.86 -10.02
C PHE A 245 -0.83 -20.15 -10.74
N ALA A 246 -1.74 -20.95 -10.14
CA ALA A 246 -2.22 -22.19 -10.74
C ALA A 246 -3.07 -21.93 -11.99
N GLU A 247 -3.98 -20.95 -11.95
CA GLU A 247 -4.86 -20.59 -13.07
C GLU A 247 -4.07 -20.11 -14.29
N MET A 248 -3.09 -19.22 -14.07
CA MET A 248 -2.21 -18.72 -15.13
C MET A 248 -1.34 -19.84 -15.69
N THR A 249 -0.76 -20.67 -14.82
CA THR A 249 0.07 -21.82 -15.26
C THR A 249 -0.75 -22.77 -16.14
N GLY A 250 -1.99 -23.11 -15.73
CA GLY A 250 -2.88 -23.96 -16.52
C GLY A 250 -3.26 -23.34 -17.85
N SER A 251 -3.52 -22.03 -17.88
CA SER A 251 -3.80 -21.29 -19.11
C SER A 251 -2.62 -21.31 -20.08
N PHE A 252 -1.40 -21.08 -19.58
CA PHE A 252 -0.18 -21.13 -20.39
C PHE A 252 0.12 -22.53 -20.92
N GLN A 253 -0.09 -23.57 -20.08
CA GLN A 253 0.07 -24.97 -20.51
C GLN A 253 -0.94 -25.37 -21.58
N SER A 254 -2.19 -24.88 -21.47
CA SER A 254 -3.22 -25.12 -22.49
C SER A 254 -2.86 -24.43 -23.80
N TYR A 255 -2.46 -23.16 -23.76
CA TYR A 255 -1.97 -22.45 -24.95
C TYR A 255 -0.78 -23.16 -25.62
N ILE A 256 0.19 -23.63 -24.82
CA ILE A 256 1.33 -24.41 -25.33
C ILE A 256 0.85 -25.68 -26.04
N LYS A 257 -0.15 -26.38 -25.48
CA LYS A 257 -0.72 -27.59 -26.08
C LYS A 257 -1.36 -27.26 -27.43
N ASP A 258 -2.21 -26.24 -27.47
CA ASP A 258 -2.97 -25.86 -28.68
C ASP A 258 -2.05 -25.41 -29.81
N VAL A 259 -0.98 -24.66 -29.49
CA VAL A 259 0.06 -24.28 -30.47
C VAL A 259 0.82 -25.51 -30.98
N LYS A 260 1.23 -26.43 -30.08
CA LYS A 260 1.99 -27.62 -30.45
C LYS A 260 1.17 -28.62 -31.28
N SER A 261 -0.13 -28.71 -31.03
CA SER A 261 -1.05 -29.53 -31.84
C SER A 261 -1.52 -28.82 -33.10
N LYS A 262 -1.15 -27.55 -33.32
CA LYS A 262 -1.67 -26.68 -34.39
C LYS A 262 -3.18 -26.54 -34.36
N ASP A 263 -3.77 -26.64 -33.17
CA ASP A 263 -5.19 -26.31 -32.95
C ASP A 263 -5.38 -24.79 -32.85
N PHE A 264 -4.34 -24.07 -32.40
CA PHE A 264 -4.27 -22.61 -32.45
C PHE A 264 -3.13 -22.12 -33.37
N PRO A 265 -3.38 -21.13 -34.27
CA PRO A 265 -4.71 -20.64 -34.65
C PRO A 265 -5.47 -21.66 -35.52
N ASN A 266 -6.80 -21.70 -35.40
CA ASN A 266 -7.71 -22.44 -36.30
C ASN A 266 -8.25 -21.54 -37.44
N GLU A 267 -9.15 -22.09 -38.27
CA GLU A 267 -9.74 -21.38 -39.42
C GLU A 267 -10.45 -20.05 -39.07
N ARG A 268 -10.92 -19.87 -37.84
CA ARG A 268 -11.59 -18.63 -37.38
C ARG A 268 -10.61 -17.60 -36.82
N GLU A 269 -9.34 -17.97 -36.66
CA GLU A 269 -8.29 -17.19 -35.99
C GLU A 269 -7.19 -16.77 -36.98
N GLN A 270 -7.46 -16.83 -38.29
CA GLN A 270 -6.55 -16.46 -39.37
C GLN A 270 -7.27 -15.61 -40.44
N TYR A 271 -6.51 -14.83 -41.21
CA TYR A 271 -6.99 -13.94 -42.28
C TYR A 271 -6.70 -14.50 -43.68
#